data_AF-A0A7X8XKP9-F1
#
_entry.id   AF-A0A7X8XKP9-F1
#
_cell.length_a   1.000
_cell.length_b   1.000
_cell.length_c   1.000
_cell.angle_alpha   90.00
_cell.angle_beta   90.00
_cell.angle_gamma   90.00
#
_symmetry.space_group_name_H-M   'P 1'
#
loop_
_entity.id
_entity.type
_entity.pdbx_description
1 polymer ?
#
loop_
_entity_poly.entity_id
_entity_poly.type
_entity_poly.pdbx_seq_one_letter_code
_entity_poly.pdbx_strand_id
1 'polypeptide(L)'
;MYDTNKYEDCSFDSALTHARNNGLTWLPWVGANYAKRKRRFLIVGESHYTNEKNESKRQIDIERISNYENFTRDVIFECQYNRDWNTPFFANLNRTLVTSDSINKENLWKEFAFYNFVQRLLTYNENLKERPSNEDFASGWRVFCDIIRVLKPTECLFIGVTAANYFNDAMATLGIEHTKVDYVGYFNRTRMKKASISINGLTTNILFIRHTSCYFSWPIWHDKVKSFFPDTISNLCQISEVKYIDQDNVESEPVQSLKFTERIPKHLAHKPIIACSMPEVAVPGSVDASSDAKFISVGRAQYNKDEASVKVFRHTGGRWSRQSEEVPIYRISYMMQVFLAAIIRIQAETPQLFQSDANEEIVAPYDIEFLRIQFNEHRKDIIKGLESVQDLLSQINLDKI
;
A
#
# COMPACT_ATOMS: atom_id res chain seq x y z
N MET A 1 -14.19 -13.83 10.55
CA MET A 1 -12.84 -14.14 11.05
C MET A 1 -12.06 -14.70 9.87
N TYR A 2 -11.00 -14.02 9.45
CA TYR A 2 -10.18 -14.46 8.31
C TYR A 2 -9.33 -15.66 8.71
N ASP A 3 -9.08 -16.61 7.80
CA ASP A 3 -8.10 -17.69 8.04
C ASP A 3 -6.69 -17.13 7.82
N THR A 4 -6.10 -16.61 8.90
CA THR A 4 -4.80 -15.95 8.91
C THR A 4 -3.64 -16.90 9.20
N ASN A 5 -3.90 -18.19 9.44
CA ASN A 5 -2.91 -19.17 9.91
C ASN A 5 -1.70 -19.36 8.97
N LYS A 6 -1.84 -18.99 7.69
CA LYS A 6 -0.74 -18.99 6.70
C LYS A 6 0.26 -17.84 6.93
N TYR A 7 -0.16 -16.76 7.58
CA TYR A 7 0.54 -15.48 7.65
C TYR A 7 1.06 -15.14 9.06
N GLU A 8 0.39 -15.65 10.09
CA GLU A 8 0.77 -15.45 11.49
C GLU A 8 1.00 -16.77 12.24
N ASP A 9 1.71 -16.67 13.36
CA ASP A 9 2.04 -17.76 14.28
C ASP A 9 1.32 -17.54 15.62
N CYS A 10 0.17 -18.20 15.78
CA CYS A 10 -0.64 -18.14 17.00
C CYS A 10 -0.12 -19.05 18.13
N SER A 11 1.02 -19.74 17.96
CA SER A 11 1.55 -20.65 18.98
C SER A 11 1.94 -19.94 20.29
N PHE A 12 2.10 -18.61 20.26
CA PHE A 12 2.41 -17.77 21.42
C PHE A 12 1.18 -17.41 22.26
N ASP A 13 -0.03 -17.60 21.76
CA ASP A 13 -1.25 -17.00 22.34
C ASP A 13 -1.55 -17.51 23.74
N SER A 14 -1.43 -18.82 23.94
CA SER A 14 -1.64 -19.44 25.26
C SER A 14 -0.67 -18.89 26.31
N ALA A 15 0.57 -18.60 25.92
CA ALA A 15 1.59 -18.02 26.78
C ALA A 15 1.34 -16.54 27.11
N LEU A 16 0.51 -15.83 26.35
CA LEU A 16 0.13 -14.43 26.60
C LEU A 16 -0.97 -14.27 27.66
N THR A 17 -1.51 -15.36 28.22
CA THR A 17 -2.55 -15.32 29.27
C THR A 17 -2.16 -14.41 30.45
N HIS A 18 -0.90 -14.41 30.88
CA HIS A 18 -0.43 -13.51 31.93
C HIS A 18 -0.49 -12.04 31.51
N ALA A 19 -0.10 -11.73 30.28
CA ALA A 19 -0.19 -10.37 29.73
C ALA A 19 -1.65 -9.90 29.65
N ARG A 20 -2.60 -10.80 29.32
CA ARG A 20 -4.05 -10.52 29.29
C ARG A 20 -4.53 -10.08 30.67
N ASN A 21 -4.14 -10.81 31.71
CA ASN A 21 -4.47 -10.46 33.09
C ASN A 21 -3.87 -9.12 33.54
N ASN A 22 -2.78 -8.69 32.90
CA ASN A 22 -2.11 -7.41 33.15
C ASN A 22 -2.55 -6.27 32.22
N GLY A 23 -3.59 -6.46 31.42
CA GLY A 23 -4.20 -5.41 30.59
C GLY A 23 -3.89 -5.47 29.10
N LEU A 24 -3.36 -6.59 28.59
CA LEU A 24 -3.31 -6.83 27.14
C LEU A 24 -4.73 -7.06 26.63
N THR A 25 -5.27 -6.14 25.84
CA THR A 25 -6.62 -6.22 25.25
C THR A 25 -6.60 -6.88 23.88
N TRP A 26 -5.61 -6.53 23.04
CA TRP A 26 -5.49 -7.03 21.68
C TRP A 26 -4.21 -7.84 21.51
N LEU A 27 -4.33 -9.06 21.01
CA LEU A 27 -3.20 -9.94 20.78
C LEU A 27 -2.25 -9.33 19.74
N PRO A 28 -0.93 -9.53 19.91
CA PRO A 28 0.05 -9.11 18.93
C PRO A 28 -0.13 -9.92 17.64
N TRP A 29 0.15 -9.28 16.51
CA TRP A 29 0.49 -10.00 15.29
C TRP A 29 1.88 -10.58 15.46
N VAL A 30 2.03 -11.87 15.19
CA VAL A 30 3.32 -12.55 15.19
C VAL A 30 3.47 -13.21 13.82
N GLY A 31 4.36 -12.70 12.97
CA GLY A 31 4.50 -13.26 11.62
C GLY A 31 4.92 -14.73 11.63
N ALA A 32 4.46 -15.50 10.63
CA ALA A 32 4.68 -16.96 10.54
C ALA A 32 6.17 -17.41 10.56
N ASN A 33 7.11 -16.51 10.27
CA ASN A 33 8.55 -16.79 10.31
C ASN A 33 9.24 -16.27 11.57
N TYR A 34 8.54 -15.51 12.43
CA TYR A 34 9.10 -14.85 13.62
C TYR A 34 9.84 -15.82 14.54
N ALA A 35 9.23 -16.96 14.90
CA ALA A 35 9.82 -17.93 15.81
C ALA A 35 11.14 -18.53 15.30
N LYS A 36 11.28 -18.63 13.96
CA LYS A 36 12.45 -19.19 13.26
C LYS A 36 13.61 -18.18 13.14
N ARG A 37 13.37 -16.90 13.44
CA ARG A 37 14.40 -15.87 13.34
C ARG A 37 15.40 -15.95 14.49
N LYS A 38 16.69 -15.78 14.15
CA LYS A 38 17.76 -15.58 15.13
C LYS A 38 17.67 -14.20 15.80
N ARG A 39 17.48 -13.15 14.99
CA ARG A 39 17.18 -11.79 15.45
C ARG A 39 15.67 -11.58 15.37
N ARG A 40 15.00 -11.67 16.50
CA ARG A 40 13.56 -11.48 16.60
C ARG A 40 13.26 -9.99 16.75
N PHE A 41 12.47 -9.46 15.83
CA PHE A 41 12.18 -8.04 15.75
C PHE A 41 10.73 -7.77 16.14
N LEU A 42 10.52 -6.89 17.13
CA LEU A 42 9.21 -6.44 17.59
C LEU A 42 9.01 -4.98 17.20
N ILE A 43 7.90 -4.67 16.55
CA ILE A 43 7.50 -3.30 16.25
C ILE A 43 6.33 -2.92 17.17
N VAL A 44 6.40 -1.73 17.75
CA VAL A 44 5.39 -1.24 18.69
C VAL A 44 4.79 0.05 18.15
N GLY A 45 3.53 0.00 17.72
CA GLY A 45 2.73 1.19 17.42
C GLY A 45 2.21 1.87 18.69
N GLU A 46 1.72 3.10 18.61
CA GLU A 46 1.24 3.82 19.80
C GLU A 46 -0.16 3.34 20.22
N SER A 47 -1.16 3.44 19.35
CA SER A 47 -2.57 3.20 19.71
C SER A 47 -3.47 2.99 18.48
N HIS A 48 -4.64 2.38 18.72
CA HIS A 48 -5.75 2.37 17.77
C HIS A 48 -6.69 3.56 17.96
N TYR A 49 -7.35 3.99 16.89
CA TYR A 49 -8.26 5.13 16.90
C TYR A 49 -9.59 4.83 16.21
N THR A 50 -10.69 5.38 16.74
CA THR A 50 -11.96 5.52 16.03
C THR A 50 -12.18 6.97 15.61
N ASN A 51 -12.76 7.17 14.43
CA ASN A 51 -13.18 8.46 13.90
C ASN A 51 -14.71 8.66 13.94
N GLU A 52 -15.45 7.75 14.57
CA GLU A 52 -16.92 7.83 14.68
C GLU A 52 -17.33 9.13 15.38
N LYS A 53 -18.15 9.92 14.69
CA LYS A 53 -18.59 11.24 15.14
C LYS A 53 -19.76 11.15 16.10
N ASN A 54 -20.64 10.16 15.92
CA ASN A 54 -21.79 9.93 16.79
C ASN A 54 -21.34 9.30 18.12
N GLU A 55 -21.67 9.94 19.24
CA GLU A 55 -21.22 9.50 20.57
C GLU A 55 -21.74 8.11 20.94
N SER A 56 -23.02 7.82 20.70
CA SER A 56 -23.61 6.51 21.00
C SER A 56 -22.97 5.40 20.17
N LYS A 57 -22.77 5.61 18.86
CA LYS A 57 -22.07 4.63 18.00
C LYS A 57 -20.61 4.46 18.41
N ARG A 58 -19.94 5.55 18.80
CA ARG A 58 -18.55 5.49 19.28
C ARG A 58 -18.44 4.65 20.54
N GLN A 59 -19.39 4.77 21.47
CA GLN A 59 -19.40 3.95 22.68
C GLN A 59 -19.60 2.47 22.35
N ILE A 60 -20.48 2.16 21.40
CA ILE A 60 -20.67 0.80 20.88
C ILE A 60 -19.37 0.27 20.24
N ASP A 61 -18.69 1.09 19.44
CA ASP A 61 -17.40 0.71 18.83
C ASP A 61 -16.34 0.44 19.91
N ILE A 62 -16.23 1.30 20.92
CA ILE A 62 -15.31 1.13 22.05
C ILE A 62 -15.59 -0.19 22.76
N GLU A 63 -16.85 -0.47 23.09
CA GLU A 63 -17.22 -1.72 23.78
C GLU A 63 -16.93 -2.95 22.91
N ARG A 64 -17.36 -2.93 21.64
CA ARG A 64 -17.13 -4.04 20.72
C ARG A 64 -15.64 -4.32 20.52
N ILE A 65 -14.85 -3.27 20.23
CA ILE A 65 -13.42 -3.41 19.91
C ILE A 65 -12.61 -3.76 21.16
N SER A 66 -12.97 -3.25 22.33
CA SER A 66 -12.27 -3.60 23.59
C SER A 66 -12.48 -5.05 23.99
N ASN A 67 -13.58 -5.68 23.55
CA ASN A 67 -13.84 -7.10 23.79
C ASN A 67 -13.41 -8.01 22.62
N TYR A 68 -12.73 -7.45 21.60
CA TYR A 68 -12.32 -8.20 20.43
C TYR A 68 -10.80 -8.36 20.35
N GLU A 69 -10.28 -9.46 20.89
CA GLU A 69 -8.84 -9.65 21.05
C GLU A 69 -8.04 -9.70 19.74
N ASN A 70 -8.66 -10.10 18.63
CA ASN A 70 -8.01 -10.18 17.32
C ASN A 70 -7.98 -8.86 16.55
N PHE A 71 -8.47 -7.75 17.13
CA PHE A 71 -8.58 -6.48 16.42
C PHE A 71 -7.27 -5.99 15.78
N THR A 72 -6.14 -6.07 16.50
CA THR A 72 -4.83 -5.68 15.93
C THR A 72 -4.42 -6.57 14.76
N ARG A 73 -4.71 -7.88 14.83
CA ARG A 73 -4.39 -8.84 13.77
C ARG A 73 -5.23 -8.58 12.53
N ASP A 74 -6.53 -8.35 12.70
CA ASP A 74 -7.44 -8.02 11.61
C ASP A 74 -7.03 -6.71 10.93
N VAL A 75 -6.69 -5.66 11.69
CA VAL A 75 -6.17 -4.39 11.13
C VAL A 75 -4.95 -4.63 10.25
N ILE A 76 -4.03 -5.49 10.67
CA ILE A 76 -2.83 -5.83 9.88
C ILE A 76 -3.21 -6.65 8.66
N PHE A 77 -4.08 -7.65 8.81
CA PHE A 77 -4.53 -8.48 7.70
C PHE A 77 -5.21 -7.64 6.61
N GLU A 78 -6.18 -6.82 7.00
CA GLU A 78 -6.92 -5.91 6.13
C GLU A 78 -6.00 -4.91 5.43
N CYS A 79 -5.04 -4.29 6.14
CA CYS A 79 -4.16 -3.28 5.54
C CYS A 79 -3.00 -3.86 4.70
N GLN A 80 -2.46 -5.01 5.10
CA GLN A 80 -1.19 -5.52 4.55
C GLN A 80 -1.39 -6.65 3.55
N TYR A 81 -2.44 -7.47 3.71
CA TYR A 81 -2.71 -8.63 2.87
C TYR A 81 -3.90 -8.38 1.94
N ASN A 82 -5.10 -8.17 2.49
CA ASN A 82 -6.30 -7.90 1.67
C ASN A 82 -6.24 -6.55 0.97
N ARG A 83 -5.62 -5.57 1.62
CA ARG A 83 -5.53 -4.16 1.19
C ARG A 83 -6.90 -3.50 1.08
N ASP A 84 -7.80 -3.87 1.99
CA ASP A 84 -9.14 -3.31 2.11
C ASP A 84 -9.08 -1.79 2.36
N TRP A 85 -8.03 -1.34 3.06
CA TRP A 85 -7.74 0.06 3.31
C TRP A 85 -6.24 0.29 3.53
N ASN A 86 -5.84 1.56 3.56
CA ASN A 86 -4.44 1.94 3.74
C ASN A 86 -4.30 3.17 4.65
N THR A 87 -3.20 3.24 5.38
CA THR A 87 -2.87 4.40 6.22
C THR A 87 -1.46 4.91 5.93
N PRO A 88 -1.23 6.23 6.12
CA PRO A 88 0.13 6.76 6.11
C PRO A 88 1.06 6.06 7.11
N PHE A 89 0.53 5.58 8.25
CA PHE A 89 1.29 4.86 9.27
C PHE A 89 1.98 3.61 8.69
N PHE A 90 1.20 2.68 8.12
CA PHE A 90 1.76 1.44 7.59
C PHE A 90 2.55 1.67 6.30
N ALA A 91 2.09 2.58 5.43
CA ALA A 91 2.81 2.90 4.20
C ALA A 91 4.23 3.42 4.48
N ASN A 92 4.37 4.33 5.45
CA ASN A 92 5.68 4.86 5.84
C ASN A 92 6.49 3.87 6.67
N LEU A 93 5.85 3.07 7.53
CA LEU A 93 6.52 2.00 8.28
C LEU A 93 7.18 1.02 7.32
N ASN A 94 6.43 0.45 6.37
CA ASN A 94 6.94 -0.52 5.42
C ASN A 94 8.14 0.04 4.63
N ARG A 95 8.02 1.27 4.10
CA ARG A 95 9.13 1.95 3.40
C ARG A 95 10.36 2.17 4.26
N THR A 96 10.16 2.48 5.54
CA THR A 96 11.26 2.64 6.51
C THR A 96 12.00 1.32 6.71
N LEU A 97 11.30 0.18 6.68
CA LEU A 97 11.91 -1.13 6.88
C LEU A 97 12.66 -1.64 5.64
N VAL A 98 12.29 -1.22 4.42
CA VAL A 98 12.79 -1.88 3.20
C VAL A 98 13.27 -0.97 2.07
N THR A 99 13.20 0.35 2.20
CA THR A 99 13.67 1.34 1.19
C THR A 99 13.04 1.27 -0.20
N SER A 100 11.86 0.66 -0.33
CA SER A 100 11.20 0.49 -1.64
C SER A 100 9.76 1.01 -1.61
N ASP A 101 9.28 1.50 -2.76
CA ASP A 101 7.86 1.74 -3.01
C ASP A 101 7.12 0.49 -3.51
N SER A 102 7.87 -0.50 -4.00
CA SER A 102 7.39 -1.80 -4.47
C SER A 102 7.81 -2.87 -3.46
N ILE A 103 6.94 -3.13 -2.49
CA ILE A 103 7.20 -3.96 -1.33
C ILE A 103 6.36 -5.22 -1.41
N ASN A 104 6.98 -6.40 -1.33
CA ASN A 104 6.22 -7.63 -1.07
C ASN A 104 5.78 -7.64 0.41
N LYS A 105 4.61 -7.05 0.68
CA LYS A 105 4.04 -6.97 2.04
C LYS A 105 3.76 -8.34 2.65
N GLU A 106 3.33 -9.31 1.84
CA GLU A 106 3.01 -10.66 2.30
C GLU A 106 4.25 -11.35 2.89
N ASN A 107 5.40 -11.23 2.22
CA ASN A 107 6.66 -11.74 2.74
C ASN A 107 7.13 -10.91 3.94
N LEU A 108 7.09 -9.57 3.84
CA LEU A 108 7.60 -8.68 4.88
C LEU A 108 6.93 -8.91 6.24
N TRP A 109 5.60 -8.98 6.29
CA TRP A 109 4.85 -9.06 7.55
C TRP A 109 4.86 -10.45 8.21
N LYS A 110 5.41 -11.48 7.56
CA LYS A 110 5.71 -12.78 8.18
C LYS A 110 6.97 -12.75 9.05
N GLU A 111 7.79 -11.70 8.95
CA GLU A 111 9.15 -11.71 9.50
C GLU A 111 9.30 -11.12 10.91
N PHE A 112 8.32 -10.35 11.38
CA PHE A 112 8.37 -9.65 12.66
C PHE A 112 7.06 -9.75 13.43
N ALA A 113 7.08 -9.34 14.69
CA ALA A 113 5.88 -9.15 15.50
C ALA A 113 5.48 -7.67 15.55
N PHE A 114 4.19 -7.38 15.69
CA PHE A 114 3.65 -6.04 15.84
C PHE A 114 2.52 -6.01 16.88
N TYR A 115 2.51 -4.97 17.72
CA TYR A 115 1.31 -4.62 18.49
C TYR A 115 1.25 -3.13 18.80
N ASN A 116 0.09 -2.64 19.24
CA ASN A 116 -0.05 -1.26 19.73
C ASN A 116 0.15 -1.20 21.24
N PHE A 117 0.91 -0.22 21.72
CA PHE A 117 1.29 -0.08 23.11
C PHE A 117 0.10 0.23 24.04
N VAL A 118 -0.76 1.15 23.61
CA VAL A 118 -1.99 1.51 24.31
C VAL A 118 -3.08 0.48 23.98
N GLN A 119 -3.72 -0.05 25.02
CA GLN A 119 -4.63 -1.20 24.95
C GLN A 119 -6.11 -0.82 25.10
N ARG A 120 -6.45 0.45 24.83
CA ARG A 120 -7.82 0.94 24.72
C ARG A 120 -8.00 1.80 23.47
N LEU A 121 -9.21 1.83 22.95
CA LEU A 121 -9.52 2.59 21.74
C LEU A 121 -9.58 4.09 22.04
N LEU A 122 -8.84 4.89 21.27
CA LEU A 122 -8.82 6.35 21.41
C LEU A 122 -9.73 7.03 20.38
N THR A 123 -10.25 8.21 20.71
CA THR A 123 -11.03 9.00 19.75
C THR A 123 -10.16 9.96 18.93
N TYR A 124 -10.30 9.93 17.60
CA TYR A 124 -9.72 10.92 16.71
C TYR A 124 -10.72 11.40 15.65
N ASN A 125 -11.33 12.56 15.90
CA ASN A 125 -12.20 13.25 14.95
C ASN A 125 -11.97 14.77 15.00
N GLU A 126 -12.84 15.52 14.31
CA GLU A 126 -12.73 16.98 14.22
C GLU A 126 -12.89 17.70 15.57
N ASN A 127 -13.67 17.11 16.48
CA ASN A 127 -14.01 17.70 17.78
C ASN A 127 -13.10 17.21 18.91
N LEU A 128 -12.60 15.97 18.81
CA LEU A 128 -11.79 15.34 19.85
C LEU A 128 -10.61 14.59 19.23
N LYS A 129 -9.40 14.97 19.64
CA LYS A 129 -8.14 14.31 19.27
C LYS A 129 -7.47 13.79 20.54
N GLU A 130 -8.03 12.70 21.03
CA GLU A 130 -7.61 12.08 22.28
C GLU A 130 -6.15 11.61 22.21
N ARG A 131 -5.45 11.70 23.34
CA ARG A 131 -4.07 11.25 23.50
C ARG A 131 -4.00 10.21 24.62
N PRO A 132 -3.02 9.29 24.56
CA PRO A 132 -2.77 8.39 25.67
C PRO A 132 -2.51 9.16 26.97
N SER A 133 -3.11 8.67 28.04
CA SER A 133 -2.94 9.18 29.41
C SER A 133 -1.69 8.59 30.08
N ASN A 134 -1.34 9.10 31.26
CA ASN A 134 -0.25 8.52 32.06
C ASN A 134 -0.52 7.05 32.44
N GLU A 135 -1.77 6.69 32.73
CA GLU A 135 -2.16 5.31 33.04
C GLU A 135 -2.01 4.40 31.82
N ASP A 136 -2.35 4.91 30.63
CA ASP A 136 -2.14 4.17 29.37
C ASP A 136 -0.66 3.82 29.18
N PHE A 137 0.25 4.74 29.52
CA PHE A 137 1.69 4.48 29.45
C PHE A 137 2.18 3.51 30.52
N ALA A 138 1.69 3.65 31.77
CA ALA A 138 2.05 2.75 32.86
C ALA A 138 1.60 1.31 32.59
N SER A 139 0.34 1.14 32.18
CA SER A 139 -0.21 -0.15 31.79
C SER A 139 0.49 -0.72 30.56
N GLY A 140 0.75 0.11 29.54
CA GLY A 140 1.49 -0.29 28.35
C GLY A 140 2.87 -0.85 28.65
N TRP A 141 3.61 -0.26 29.60
CA TRP A 141 4.94 -0.77 29.99
C TRP A 141 4.87 -2.12 30.73
N ARG A 142 3.84 -2.32 31.56
CA ARG A 142 3.58 -3.61 32.23
C ARG A 142 3.34 -4.70 31.19
N VAL A 143 2.40 -4.45 30.27
CA VAL A 143 2.05 -5.36 29.17
C VAL A 143 3.25 -5.61 28.26
N PHE A 144 4.04 -4.58 27.94
CA PHE A 144 5.26 -4.71 27.15
C PHE A 144 6.22 -5.72 27.78
N CYS A 145 6.51 -5.63 29.07
CA CYS A 145 7.41 -6.59 29.74
C CYS A 145 6.91 -8.04 29.63
N ASP A 146 5.60 -8.28 29.71
CA ASP A 146 5.03 -9.62 29.53
C ASP A 146 5.13 -10.11 28.09
N ILE A 147 4.91 -9.23 27.10
CA ILE A 147 5.15 -9.54 25.70
C ILE A 147 6.62 -9.91 25.47
N ILE A 148 7.57 -9.20 26.08
CA ILE A 148 9.00 -9.51 25.95
C ILE A 148 9.33 -10.86 26.58
N ARG A 149 8.74 -11.23 27.71
CA ARG A 149 8.91 -12.56 28.32
C ARG A 149 8.50 -13.69 27.38
N VAL A 150 7.42 -13.49 26.62
CA VAL A 150 6.84 -14.50 25.73
C VAL A 150 7.53 -14.51 24.36
N LEU A 151 7.53 -13.36 23.67
CA LEU A 151 8.03 -13.25 22.29
C LEU A 151 9.56 -13.21 22.21
N LYS A 152 10.24 -12.83 23.30
CA LYS A 152 11.70 -12.78 23.42
C LYS A 152 12.40 -12.07 22.24
N PRO A 153 11.99 -10.86 21.84
CA PRO A 153 12.66 -10.14 20.76
C PRO A 153 14.06 -9.70 21.21
N THR A 154 15.01 -9.73 20.29
CA THR A 154 16.35 -9.15 20.50
C THR A 154 16.36 -7.66 20.22
N GLU A 155 15.43 -7.20 19.39
CA GLU A 155 15.38 -5.84 18.86
C GLU A 155 13.93 -5.35 18.83
N CYS A 156 13.72 -4.10 19.22
CA CYS A 156 12.41 -3.49 19.33
C CYS A 156 12.39 -2.08 18.76
N LEU A 157 11.41 -1.77 17.91
CA LEU A 157 11.22 -0.46 17.29
C LEU A 157 9.88 0.14 17.73
N PHE A 158 9.94 1.19 18.54
CA PHE A 158 8.79 1.99 18.92
C PHE A 158 8.52 3.09 17.89
N ILE A 159 7.30 3.12 17.38
CA ILE A 159 6.79 4.14 16.46
C ILE A 159 6.14 5.24 17.27
N GLY A 160 6.95 6.20 17.71
CA GLY A 160 6.58 7.25 18.66
C GLY A 160 7.62 7.35 19.78
N VAL A 161 7.84 8.57 20.29
CA VAL A 161 8.87 8.83 21.31
C VAL A 161 8.29 9.16 22.69
N THR A 162 6.97 9.25 22.80
CA THR A 162 6.27 9.65 24.01
C THR A 162 6.40 8.60 25.11
N ALA A 163 6.24 7.32 24.77
CA ALA A 163 6.39 6.20 25.71
C ALA A 163 7.76 6.21 26.40
N ALA A 164 8.82 6.63 25.69
CA ALA A 164 10.17 6.72 26.22
C ALA A 164 10.30 7.71 27.41
N ASN A 165 9.37 8.67 27.56
CA ASN A 165 9.40 9.60 28.70
C ASN A 165 9.06 8.90 30.02
N TYR A 166 8.35 7.77 29.99
CA TYR A 166 7.93 7.01 31.16
C TYR A 166 8.79 5.76 31.40
N PHE A 167 9.71 5.45 30.49
CA PHE A 167 10.44 4.18 30.48
C PHE A 167 11.27 3.95 31.74
N ASN A 168 12.11 4.91 32.15
CA ASN A 168 13.03 4.72 33.27
C ASN A 168 12.26 4.42 34.57
N ASP A 169 11.24 5.23 34.87
CA ASP A 169 10.43 5.08 36.08
C ASP A 169 9.61 3.78 36.06
N ALA A 170 9.05 3.44 34.90
CA ALA A 170 8.32 2.19 34.72
C ALA A 170 9.22 0.96 34.93
N MET A 171 10.41 0.93 34.30
CA MET A 171 11.33 -0.21 34.46
C MET A 171 11.86 -0.32 35.89
N ALA A 172 12.14 0.80 36.55
CA ALA A 172 12.53 0.81 37.97
C ALA A 172 11.42 0.28 38.87
N THR A 173 10.17 0.70 38.63
CA THR A 173 9.00 0.25 39.41
C THR A 173 8.71 -1.24 39.18
N LEU A 174 8.88 -1.73 37.95
CA LEU A 174 8.68 -3.13 37.60
C LEU A 174 9.88 -4.03 37.99
N GLY A 175 10.97 -3.45 38.53
CA GLY A 175 12.17 -4.20 38.89
C GLY A 175 12.88 -4.85 37.69
N ILE A 176 12.78 -4.24 36.50
CA ILE A 176 13.38 -4.74 35.27
C ILE A 176 14.77 -4.14 35.11
N GLU A 177 15.78 -4.98 34.89
CA GLU A 177 17.12 -4.52 34.55
C GLU A 177 17.09 -3.77 33.22
N HIS A 178 17.63 -2.55 33.17
CA HIS A 178 17.54 -1.70 31.99
C HIS A 178 18.68 -0.68 31.91
N THR A 179 18.98 -0.21 30.70
CA THR A 179 19.73 1.03 30.52
C THR A 179 18.77 2.21 30.56
N LYS A 180 19.19 3.35 31.13
CA LYS A 180 18.41 4.58 31.02
C LYS A 180 18.20 4.98 29.55
N VAL A 181 17.09 5.65 29.26
CA VAL A 181 16.84 6.24 27.95
C VAL A 181 17.95 7.23 27.59
N ASP A 182 18.60 6.97 26.46
CA ASP A 182 19.67 7.78 25.90
C ASP A 182 19.24 8.48 24.61
N TYR A 183 19.79 9.67 24.36
CA TYR A 183 19.50 10.48 23.19
C TYR A 183 20.49 10.18 22.06
N VAL A 184 19.99 9.73 20.92
CA VAL A 184 20.85 9.38 19.77
C VAL A 184 21.06 10.56 18.83
N GLY A 185 20.03 11.41 18.64
CA GLY A 185 20.11 12.55 17.74
C GLY A 185 18.76 13.15 17.37
N TYR A 186 18.76 14.29 16.69
CA TYR A 186 17.55 14.98 16.24
C TYR A 186 17.40 14.80 14.73
N PHE A 187 16.38 14.04 14.32
CA PHE A 187 16.14 13.68 12.92
C PHE A 187 14.69 13.93 12.57
N ASN A 188 14.46 14.53 11.39
CA ASN A 188 13.13 14.81 10.87
C ASN A 188 12.14 15.32 11.95
N ARG A 189 12.57 16.37 12.67
CA ARG A 189 11.80 17.06 13.71
C ARG A 189 11.52 16.25 15.00
N THR A 190 12.27 15.20 15.27
CA THR A 190 12.07 14.36 16.47
C THR A 190 13.40 13.92 17.07
N ARG A 191 13.46 13.91 18.41
CA ARG A 191 14.58 13.35 19.17
C ARG A 191 14.49 11.82 19.14
N MET A 192 15.37 11.18 18.39
CA MET A 192 15.53 9.73 18.40
C MET A 192 16.17 9.31 19.72
N LYS A 193 15.62 8.26 20.34
CA LYS A 193 16.06 7.78 21.65
C LYS A 193 16.29 6.28 21.59
N LYS A 194 17.13 5.76 22.47
CA LYS A 194 17.39 4.33 22.63
C LYS A 194 17.38 3.92 24.10
N ALA A 195 17.11 2.66 24.36
CA ALA A 195 17.28 2.02 25.65
C ALA A 195 17.44 0.50 25.43
N SER A 196 17.65 -0.25 26.50
CA SER A 196 17.53 -1.70 26.50
C SER A 196 16.96 -2.18 27.82
N ILE A 197 16.36 -3.37 27.78
CA ILE A 197 15.95 -4.11 28.98
C ILE A 197 16.53 -5.52 28.93
N SER A 198 16.73 -6.11 30.09
CA SER A 198 17.15 -7.50 30.25
C SER A 198 16.10 -8.26 31.06
N ILE A 199 15.53 -9.32 30.48
CA ILE A 199 14.55 -10.19 31.13
C ILE A 199 14.98 -11.63 30.92
N ASN A 200 15.09 -12.41 32.01
CA ASN A 200 15.51 -13.82 31.98
C ASN A 200 16.85 -14.04 31.24
N GLY A 201 17.81 -13.12 31.43
CA GLY A 201 19.13 -13.17 30.78
C GLY A 201 19.14 -12.81 29.29
N LEU A 202 18.00 -12.41 28.72
CA LEU A 202 17.90 -11.95 27.34
C LEU A 202 17.76 -10.43 27.30
N THR A 203 18.65 -9.77 26.57
CA THR A 203 18.60 -8.32 26.35
C THR A 203 17.83 -7.99 25.09
N THR A 204 16.85 -7.08 25.20
CA THR A 204 16.15 -6.47 24.07
C THR A 204 16.63 -5.04 23.89
N ASN A 205 17.19 -4.72 22.73
CA ASN A 205 17.56 -3.35 22.35
C ASN A 205 16.33 -2.61 21.80
N ILE A 206 16.09 -1.39 22.29
CA ILE A 206 14.89 -0.61 21.99
C ILE A 206 15.28 0.71 21.32
N LEU A 207 14.66 1.00 20.18
CA LEU A 207 14.80 2.27 19.46
C LEU A 207 13.44 2.97 19.37
N PHE A 208 13.40 4.25 19.73
CA PHE A 208 12.23 5.10 19.62
C PHE A 208 12.43 6.11 18.50
N ILE A 209 11.54 6.06 17.49
CA ILE A 209 11.57 6.95 16.33
C ILE A 209 10.32 7.81 16.26
N ARG A 210 10.30 8.75 15.33
CA ARG A 210 9.10 9.55 15.05
C ARG A 210 7.92 8.65 14.66
N HIS A 211 6.73 9.04 15.09
CA HIS A 211 5.50 8.38 14.63
C HIS A 211 5.34 8.49 13.11
N THR A 212 5.04 7.37 12.44
CA THR A 212 5.06 7.27 10.97
C THR A 212 3.83 7.88 10.28
N SER A 213 2.78 8.25 11.03
CA SER A 213 1.53 8.76 10.45
C SER A 213 1.59 10.19 9.90
N CYS A 214 2.47 11.07 10.41
CA CYS A 214 2.48 12.48 9.99
C CYS A 214 3.86 13.17 10.06
N TYR A 215 4.10 14.06 9.09
CA TYR A 215 5.36 14.79 8.91
C TYR A 215 6.58 13.87 8.96
N PHE A 216 6.50 12.75 8.23
CA PHE A 216 7.46 11.66 8.32
C PHE A 216 8.18 11.46 6.96
N SER A 217 9.51 11.50 6.98
CA SER A 217 10.38 11.22 5.84
C SER A 217 11.00 9.84 6.03
N TRP A 218 10.45 8.84 5.34
CA TRP A 218 10.90 7.46 5.45
C TRP A 218 12.36 7.22 5.00
N PRO A 219 12.95 7.94 4.02
CA PRO A 219 14.36 7.70 3.67
C PRO A 219 15.30 8.07 4.83
N ILE A 220 15.06 9.22 5.47
CA ILE A 220 15.86 9.67 6.61
C ILE A 220 15.76 8.65 7.75
N TRP A 221 14.55 8.19 8.06
CA TRP A 221 14.35 7.24 9.14
C TRP A 221 14.87 5.85 8.81
N HIS A 222 14.80 5.41 7.55
CA HIS A 222 15.41 4.15 7.13
C HIS A 222 16.90 4.13 7.46
N ASP A 223 17.65 5.16 7.07
CA ASP A 223 19.09 5.22 7.31
C ASP A 223 19.41 5.11 8.82
N LYS A 224 18.61 5.74 9.67
CA LYS A 224 18.80 5.70 11.13
C LYS A 224 18.42 4.36 11.74
N VAL A 225 17.31 3.77 11.31
CA VAL A 225 16.87 2.45 11.79
C VAL A 225 17.85 1.38 11.30
N LYS A 226 18.29 1.42 10.05
CA LYS A 226 19.31 0.52 9.48
C LYS A 226 20.65 0.68 10.20
N SER A 227 21.07 1.90 10.52
CA SER A 227 22.30 2.10 11.29
C SER A 227 22.25 1.48 12.68
N PHE A 228 21.06 1.36 13.28
CA PHE A 228 20.88 0.81 14.62
C PHE A 228 20.61 -0.71 14.61
N PHE A 229 19.91 -1.20 13.58
CA PHE A 229 19.58 -2.61 13.38
C PHE A 229 20.04 -3.11 11.99
N PRO A 230 21.35 -3.11 11.69
CA PRO A 230 21.85 -3.29 10.33
C PRO A 230 21.51 -4.66 9.73
N ASP A 231 21.70 -5.73 10.49
CA ASP A 231 21.44 -7.09 10.03
C ASP A 231 19.96 -7.33 9.77
N THR A 232 19.10 -6.90 10.71
CA THR A 232 17.65 -7.05 10.62
C THR A 232 17.11 -6.28 9.44
N ILE A 233 17.44 -4.99 9.29
CA ILE A 233 16.93 -4.18 8.18
C ILE A 233 17.46 -4.66 6.84
N SER A 234 18.75 -5.03 6.74
CA SER A 234 19.30 -5.56 5.49
C SER A 234 18.62 -6.88 5.08
N ASN A 235 18.31 -7.74 6.04
CA ASN A 235 17.59 -8.98 5.77
C ASN A 235 16.12 -8.73 5.37
N LEU A 236 15.43 -7.76 5.99
CA LEU A 236 14.08 -7.37 5.58
C LEU A 236 14.06 -6.79 4.16
N CYS A 237 15.04 -5.95 3.80
CA CYS A 237 15.22 -5.48 2.41
C CYS A 237 15.29 -6.67 1.44
N GLN A 238 16.17 -7.64 1.68
CA GLN A 238 16.34 -8.82 0.81
C GLN A 238 15.08 -9.70 0.67
N ILE A 239 14.29 -9.83 1.73
CA ILE A 239 13.07 -10.67 1.73
C ILE A 239 11.90 -9.98 1.01
N SER A 240 11.83 -8.66 1.15
CA SER A 240 10.75 -7.84 0.61
C SER A 240 11.01 -7.34 -0.80
N GLU A 241 12.24 -7.49 -1.30
CA GLU A 241 12.55 -7.37 -2.72
C GLU A 241 11.55 -8.22 -3.51
N VAL A 242 10.83 -7.56 -4.41
CA VAL A 242 10.10 -8.25 -5.44
C VAL A 242 11.17 -8.90 -6.31
N LYS A 243 11.42 -10.19 -6.06
CA LYS A 243 12.10 -11.02 -7.05
C LYS A 243 11.18 -11.02 -8.26
N TYR A 244 11.47 -10.13 -9.21
CA TYR A 244 11.17 -10.43 -10.58
C TYR A 244 11.77 -11.81 -10.82
N ILE A 245 10.96 -12.73 -11.33
CA ILE A 245 11.54 -13.93 -11.92
C ILE A 245 12.41 -13.38 -13.03
N ASP A 246 13.73 -13.43 -12.83
CA ASP A 246 14.70 -13.22 -13.89
C ASP A 246 14.38 -14.25 -14.97
N GLN A 247 13.68 -13.80 -16.00
CA GLN A 247 13.97 -14.22 -17.36
C GLN A 247 15.11 -13.38 -17.94
N ASP A 248 15.91 -12.70 -17.10
CA ASP A 248 17.10 -11.96 -17.50
C ASP A 248 18.30 -12.92 -17.68
N ASN A 249 18.15 -13.76 -18.70
CA ASN A 249 19.20 -13.96 -19.70
C ASN A 249 18.79 -13.25 -21.01
N VAL A 250 18.11 -12.10 -20.89
CA VAL A 250 17.98 -11.15 -21.99
C VAL A 250 18.78 -9.94 -21.56
N GLU A 251 19.96 -9.79 -22.16
CA GLU A 251 20.69 -8.52 -22.13
C GLU A 251 19.70 -7.41 -22.49
N SER A 252 19.44 -6.49 -21.56
CA SER A 252 18.68 -5.29 -21.89
C SER A 252 19.57 -4.43 -22.78
N GLU A 253 19.35 -4.54 -24.09
CA GLU A 253 19.90 -3.58 -25.03
C GLU A 253 19.52 -2.17 -24.56
N PRO A 254 20.43 -1.19 -24.66
CA PRO A 254 20.13 0.18 -24.31
C PRO A 254 18.96 0.67 -25.17
N VAL A 255 17.77 0.76 -24.56
CA VAL A 255 16.60 1.33 -25.23
C VAL A 255 16.96 2.76 -25.58
N GLN A 256 17.17 3.00 -26.87
CA GLN A 256 17.48 4.31 -27.42
C GLN A 256 16.36 5.27 -26.99
N SER A 257 16.67 6.22 -26.11
CA SER A 257 15.66 7.13 -25.56
C SER A 257 15.08 7.99 -26.68
N LEU A 258 13.88 7.65 -27.16
CA LEU A 258 13.19 8.44 -28.15
C LEU A 258 12.79 9.78 -27.51
N LYS A 259 13.12 10.91 -28.16
CA LYS A 259 12.95 12.28 -27.64
C LYS A 259 11.54 12.59 -27.08
N PHE A 260 10.50 11.90 -27.54
CA PHE A 260 9.14 12.13 -27.08
C PHE A 260 8.88 11.59 -25.66
N THR A 261 9.66 10.61 -25.19
CA THR A 261 9.49 9.97 -23.87
C THR A 261 9.88 10.89 -22.69
N GLU A 262 10.62 11.97 -22.95
CA GLU A 262 11.02 12.97 -21.95
C GLU A 262 9.83 13.79 -21.41
N ARG A 263 8.77 13.94 -22.22
CA ARG A 263 7.60 14.75 -21.88
C ARG A 263 6.50 13.97 -21.16
N ILE A 264 6.67 12.66 -21.00
CA ILE A 264 5.69 11.78 -20.36
C ILE A 264 5.82 11.93 -18.84
N PRO A 265 4.72 12.19 -18.12
CA PRO A 265 4.78 12.46 -16.69
C PRO A 265 5.02 11.19 -15.87
N LYS A 266 6.29 10.94 -15.51
CA LYS A 266 6.69 9.81 -14.64
C LYS A 266 6.49 10.09 -13.14
N HIS A 267 6.31 11.36 -12.78
CA HIS A 267 6.13 11.82 -11.41
C HIS A 267 4.68 11.64 -10.90
N LEU A 268 3.71 11.41 -11.79
CA LEU A 268 2.32 11.17 -11.42
C LEU A 268 2.13 9.77 -10.78
N ALA A 269 0.93 9.54 -10.25
CA ALA A 269 0.60 8.31 -9.52
C ALA A 269 0.59 7.06 -10.42
N HIS A 270 0.02 7.16 -11.63
CA HIS A 270 0.21 6.16 -12.68
C HIS A 270 1.70 6.10 -13.08
N LYS A 271 2.27 4.90 -13.20
CA LYS A 271 3.67 4.71 -13.59
C LYS A 271 3.75 4.11 -14.99
N PRO A 272 3.92 4.92 -16.05
CA PRO A 272 3.95 4.43 -17.43
C PRO A 272 5.16 3.50 -17.64
N ILE A 273 4.94 2.37 -18.31
CA ILE A 273 5.98 1.41 -18.70
C ILE A 273 6.20 1.47 -20.22
N ILE A 274 5.12 1.29 -20.99
CA ILE A 274 5.09 1.46 -22.44
C ILE A 274 4.18 2.65 -22.74
N ALA A 275 4.59 3.57 -23.62
CA ALA A 275 3.80 4.75 -23.91
C ALA A 275 4.00 5.29 -25.32
N CYS A 276 2.99 5.98 -25.85
CA CYS A 276 3.04 6.67 -27.11
C CYS A 276 2.46 8.09 -26.99
N SER A 277 2.89 8.99 -27.87
CA SER A 277 2.25 10.28 -28.05
C SER A 277 0.98 10.12 -28.88
N MET A 278 -0.10 10.74 -28.42
CA MET A 278 -1.29 10.89 -29.25
C MET A 278 -1.00 11.91 -30.36
N PRO A 279 -1.32 11.61 -31.63
CA PRO A 279 -1.21 12.59 -32.70
C PRO A 279 -2.19 13.74 -32.45
N GLU A 280 -1.79 14.96 -32.83
CA GLU A 280 -2.70 16.11 -32.79
C GLU A 280 -3.80 15.90 -33.85
N VAL A 281 -5.06 15.87 -33.42
CA VAL A 281 -6.20 15.77 -34.32
C VAL A 281 -6.53 17.18 -34.80
N ALA A 282 -6.22 17.47 -36.05
CA ALA A 282 -6.65 18.71 -36.69
C ALA A 282 -8.17 18.67 -36.89
N VAL A 283 -8.91 19.47 -36.12
CA VAL A 283 -10.34 19.66 -36.35
C VAL A 283 -10.51 20.67 -37.49
N PRO A 284 -11.21 20.33 -38.60
CA PRO A 284 -11.44 21.29 -39.68
C PRO A 284 -12.14 22.54 -39.15
N GLY A 285 -11.48 23.71 -39.25
CA GLY A 285 -12.03 25.00 -38.85
C GLY A 285 -11.62 25.52 -37.47
N SER A 286 -10.79 24.81 -36.70
CA SER A 286 -10.23 25.34 -35.45
C SER A 286 -8.81 25.89 -35.65
N VAL A 287 -8.57 27.12 -35.19
CA VAL A 287 -7.26 27.82 -35.33
C VAL A 287 -6.28 27.39 -34.21
N ASP A 288 -6.76 26.70 -33.18
CA ASP A 288 -5.98 26.18 -32.04
C ASP A 288 -6.25 24.67 -31.81
N ALA A 289 -5.93 23.83 -32.78
CA ALA A 289 -6.18 22.37 -32.71
C ALA A 289 -5.20 21.60 -31.78
N SER A 290 -4.86 22.14 -30.61
CA SER A 290 -4.08 21.39 -29.63
C SER A 290 -5.04 20.49 -28.81
N SER A 291 -5.06 19.19 -29.11
CA SER A 291 -5.83 18.21 -28.32
C SER A 291 -5.33 18.20 -26.88
N ASP A 292 -6.23 18.15 -25.90
CA ASP A 292 -5.86 18.03 -24.50
C ASP A 292 -5.24 16.66 -24.20
N ALA A 293 -5.64 15.60 -24.91
CA ALA A 293 -5.03 14.27 -24.83
C ALA A 293 -3.64 14.26 -25.48
N LYS A 294 -2.61 14.02 -24.66
CA LYS A 294 -1.19 14.10 -25.08
C LYS A 294 -0.52 12.74 -25.22
N PHE A 295 -0.83 11.80 -24.34
CA PHE A 295 -0.16 10.50 -24.29
C PHE A 295 -1.12 9.38 -23.95
N ILE A 296 -0.82 8.16 -24.43
CA ILE A 296 -1.39 6.91 -23.92
C ILE A 296 -0.24 6.10 -23.33
N SER A 297 -0.46 5.43 -22.21
CA SER A 297 0.49 4.44 -21.67
C SER A 297 -0.16 3.19 -21.14
N VAL A 298 0.58 2.08 -21.19
CA VAL A 298 0.37 0.91 -20.35
C VAL A 298 1.35 0.99 -19.18
N GLY A 299 0.86 0.86 -17.95
CA GLY A 299 1.70 1.02 -16.77
C GLY A 299 1.02 0.63 -15.46
N ARG A 300 1.73 0.81 -14.34
CA ARG A 300 1.16 0.52 -13.01
C ARG A 300 0.02 1.48 -12.72
N ALA A 301 -1.11 0.92 -12.32
CA ALA A 301 -2.32 1.70 -12.16
C ALA A 301 -2.22 2.70 -10.99
N GLN A 302 -2.85 3.85 -11.17
CA GLN A 302 -2.99 4.88 -10.15
C GLN A 302 -3.86 4.39 -9.00
N TYR A 303 -4.92 3.64 -9.30
CA TYR A 303 -5.86 3.15 -8.30
C TYR A 303 -5.36 1.88 -7.58
N ASN A 304 -4.50 1.08 -8.23
CA ASN A 304 -3.86 -0.10 -7.64
C ASN A 304 -2.46 -0.32 -8.25
N LYS A 305 -1.40 -0.13 -7.47
CA LYS A 305 -0.01 -0.20 -7.96
C LYS A 305 0.47 -1.59 -8.36
N ASP A 306 -0.28 -2.63 -7.98
CA ASP A 306 0.00 -4.01 -8.36
C ASP A 306 -0.86 -4.49 -9.54
N GLU A 307 -1.72 -3.62 -10.06
CA GLU A 307 -2.41 -3.84 -11.32
C GLU A 307 -1.76 -3.01 -12.43
N ALA A 308 -1.94 -3.50 -13.66
CA ALA A 308 -1.64 -2.75 -14.86
C ALA A 308 -2.92 -2.11 -15.42
N SER A 309 -2.76 -0.91 -15.98
CA SER A 309 -3.84 -0.20 -16.66
C SER A 309 -3.31 0.51 -17.89
N VAL A 310 -4.23 0.80 -18.82
CA VAL A 310 -4.02 1.77 -19.89
C VAL A 310 -4.50 3.13 -19.40
N LYS A 311 -3.69 4.17 -19.56
CA LYS A 311 -4.04 5.54 -19.18
C LYS A 311 -3.94 6.48 -20.36
N VAL A 312 -4.97 7.32 -20.54
CA VAL A 312 -4.93 8.48 -21.42
C VAL A 312 -4.54 9.69 -20.57
N PHE A 313 -3.41 10.32 -20.87
CA PHE A 313 -2.95 11.54 -20.20
C PHE A 313 -3.46 12.77 -20.94
N ARG A 314 -4.20 13.62 -20.22
CA ARG A 314 -4.68 14.91 -20.73
C ARG A 314 -3.97 16.08 -20.04
N HIS A 315 -3.63 17.14 -20.76
CA HIS A 315 -2.95 18.33 -20.25
C HIS A 315 -3.63 19.61 -20.70
N THR A 316 -4.00 20.49 -19.76
CA THR A 316 -4.76 21.73 -20.03
C THR A 316 -3.86 22.96 -20.18
N GLY A 317 -2.63 22.79 -20.64
CA GLY A 317 -1.61 23.84 -20.73
C GLY A 317 -0.94 24.24 -19.41
N GLY A 318 -1.68 24.26 -18.29
CA GLY A 318 -1.14 24.60 -16.96
C GLY A 318 -0.91 23.41 -16.00
N ARG A 319 -1.61 22.28 -16.22
CA ARG A 319 -1.48 21.07 -15.39
C ARG A 319 -2.02 19.82 -16.10
N TRP A 320 -1.67 18.66 -15.57
CA TRP A 320 -2.32 17.39 -15.91
C TRP A 320 -3.78 17.38 -15.47
N SER A 321 -4.67 17.02 -16.39
CA SER A 321 -6.12 17.05 -16.19
C SER A 321 -6.57 15.90 -15.29
N ARG A 322 -7.52 16.19 -14.41
CA ARG A 322 -8.25 15.18 -13.63
C ARG A 322 -9.16 14.31 -14.50
N GLN A 323 -9.45 14.74 -15.73
CA GLN A 323 -10.16 13.95 -16.74
C GLN A 323 -9.26 12.91 -17.43
N SER A 324 -8.00 12.75 -16.99
CA SER A 324 -7.15 11.67 -17.49
C SER A 324 -7.74 10.31 -17.08
N GLU A 325 -8.23 9.56 -18.06
CA GLU A 325 -8.93 8.29 -17.88
C GLU A 325 -7.95 7.13 -17.75
N GLU A 326 -8.34 6.09 -17.02
CA GLU A 326 -7.52 4.93 -16.76
C GLU A 326 -8.37 3.68 -16.67
N VAL A 327 -7.95 2.62 -17.37
CA VAL A 327 -8.74 1.41 -17.58
C VAL A 327 -7.86 0.18 -17.30
N PRO A 328 -8.31 -0.77 -16.45
CA PRO A 328 -7.60 -2.03 -16.26
C PRO A 328 -7.34 -2.76 -17.59
N ILE A 329 -6.15 -3.34 -17.78
CA ILE A 329 -5.73 -3.90 -19.09
C ILE A 329 -6.69 -4.95 -19.65
N TYR A 330 -7.29 -5.78 -18.79
CA TYR A 330 -8.20 -6.84 -19.23
C TYR A 330 -9.50 -6.29 -19.83
N ARG A 331 -9.92 -5.07 -19.46
CA ARG A 331 -11.12 -4.41 -20.00
C ARG A 331 -10.94 -3.85 -21.40
N ILE A 332 -9.69 -3.69 -21.86
CA ILE A 332 -9.40 -3.17 -23.20
C ILE A 332 -9.92 -4.13 -24.28
N SER A 333 -9.85 -5.44 -24.03
CA SER A 333 -10.39 -6.46 -24.94
C SER A 333 -11.90 -6.29 -25.15
N TYR A 334 -12.66 -6.13 -24.06
CA TYR A 334 -14.10 -5.86 -24.11
C TYR A 334 -14.44 -4.54 -24.80
N MET A 335 -13.67 -3.48 -24.54
CA MET A 335 -13.86 -2.19 -25.22
C MET A 335 -13.67 -2.32 -26.73
N MET A 336 -12.65 -3.06 -27.18
CA MET A 336 -12.42 -3.33 -28.60
C MET A 336 -13.55 -4.15 -29.21
N GLN A 337 -14.02 -5.19 -28.53
CA GLN A 337 -15.14 -6.02 -28.98
C GLN A 337 -16.41 -5.19 -29.18
N VAL A 338 -16.79 -4.36 -28.20
CA VAL A 338 -17.97 -3.50 -28.29
C VAL A 338 -17.83 -2.48 -29.43
N PHE A 339 -16.65 -1.89 -29.59
CA PHE A 339 -16.38 -0.96 -30.69
C PHE A 339 -16.54 -1.62 -32.07
N LEU A 340 -15.96 -2.81 -32.26
CA LEU A 340 -16.09 -3.58 -33.51
C LEU A 340 -17.52 -4.05 -33.75
N ALA A 341 -18.21 -4.51 -32.71
CA ALA A 341 -19.61 -4.91 -32.79
C ALA A 341 -20.50 -3.73 -33.22
N ALA A 342 -20.25 -2.52 -32.71
CA ALA A 342 -20.96 -1.32 -33.15
C ALA A 342 -20.77 -1.06 -34.66
N ILE A 343 -19.55 -1.19 -35.17
CA ILE A 343 -19.25 -1.04 -36.62
C ILE A 343 -19.99 -2.11 -37.44
N ILE A 344 -19.95 -3.37 -37.02
CA ILE A 344 -20.63 -4.47 -37.72
C ILE A 344 -22.15 -4.23 -37.77
N ARG A 345 -22.74 -3.83 -36.63
CA ARG A 345 -24.18 -3.61 -36.52
C ARG A 345 -24.67 -2.45 -37.37
N ILE A 346 -23.92 -1.35 -37.48
CA ILE A 346 -24.32 -0.27 -38.39
C ILE A 346 -24.20 -0.69 -39.87
N GLN A 347 -23.32 -1.64 -40.20
CA GLN A 347 -23.17 -2.15 -41.57
C GLN A 347 -24.20 -3.22 -41.94
N ALA A 348 -24.72 -3.95 -40.95
CA ALA A 348 -25.65 -5.05 -41.16
C ALA A 348 -27.03 -4.59 -41.64
N GLU A 349 -27.62 -5.34 -42.57
CA GLU A 349 -29.01 -5.16 -43.01
C GLU A 349 -30.02 -5.46 -41.88
N THR A 350 -29.64 -6.35 -40.95
CA THR A 350 -30.38 -6.72 -39.74
C THR A 350 -29.49 -6.60 -38.48
N PRO A 351 -29.31 -5.38 -37.94
CA PRO A 351 -28.38 -5.09 -36.82
C PRO A 351 -28.63 -5.88 -35.52
N GLN A 352 -29.82 -6.45 -35.35
CA GLN A 352 -30.22 -7.17 -34.14
C GLN A 352 -29.67 -8.60 -34.05
N LEU A 353 -29.14 -9.17 -35.15
CA LEU A 353 -28.74 -10.58 -35.22
C LEU A 353 -27.27 -10.86 -34.90
N PHE A 354 -26.42 -9.84 -34.82
CA PHE A 354 -25.01 -10.00 -34.48
C PHE A 354 -24.79 -9.77 -32.98
N GLN A 355 -24.01 -10.60 -32.30
CA GLN A 355 -23.49 -10.38 -30.94
C GLN A 355 -22.05 -10.89 -30.84
N SER A 356 -21.17 -10.13 -30.20
CA SER A 356 -19.83 -10.60 -29.83
C SER A 356 -19.82 -11.31 -28.47
N ASP A 357 -18.67 -11.84 -28.05
CA ASP A 357 -18.50 -12.45 -26.72
C ASP A 357 -18.67 -11.43 -25.57
N ALA A 358 -18.65 -10.12 -25.87
CA ALA A 358 -18.98 -9.06 -24.94
C ALA A 358 -20.50 -8.99 -24.63
N ASN A 359 -21.35 -9.75 -25.33
CA ASN A 359 -22.79 -9.85 -25.15
C ASN A 359 -23.51 -8.48 -25.20
N GLU A 360 -23.12 -7.62 -26.15
CA GLU A 360 -23.67 -6.28 -26.25
C GLU A 360 -25.11 -6.23 -26.82
N GLU A 361 -25.86 -5.17 -26.49
CA GLU A 361 -27.22 -4.90 -26.99
C GLU A 361 -27.41 -3.43 -27.38
N ILE A 362 -28.40 -3.15 -28.25
CA ILE A 362 -28.74 -1.78 -28.63
C ILE A 362 -29.68 -1.18 -27.58
N VAL A 363 -29.13 -0.34 -26.71
CA VAL A 363 -29.91 0.32 -25.63
C VAL A 363 -30.60 1.61 -26.08
N ALA A 364 -30.11 2.27 -27.14
CA ALA A 364 -30.65 3.52 -27.69
C ALA A 364 -30.82 3.44 -29.21
N PRO A 365 -31.86 2.75 -29.72
CA PRO A 365 -32.05 2.51 -31.15
C PRO A 365 -32.16 3.78 -32.01
N TYR A 366 -32.71 4.87 -31.46
CA TYR A 366 -32.88 6.14 -32.18
C TYR A 366 -31.55 6.85 -32.50
N ASP A 367 -30.47 6.52 -31.78
CA ASP A 367 -29.15 7.14 -31.95
C ASP A 367 -28.21 6.34 -32.86
N ILE A 368 -28.69 5.24 -33.47
CA ILE A 368 -27.88 4.42 -34.38
C ILE A 368 -27.40 5.25 -35.59
N GLU A 369 -28.22 6.18 -36.07
CA GLU A 369 -27.84 7.04 -37.19
C GLU A 369 -26.76 8.05 -36.80
N PHE A 370 -26.76 8.53 -35.55
CA PHE A 370 -25.67 9.36 -35.03
C PHE A 370 -24.34 8.60 -35.07
N LEU A 371 -24.31 7.34 -34.60
CA LEU A 371 -23.11 6.50 -34.69
C LEU A 371 -22.67 6.31 -36.13
N ARG A 372 -23.60 6.02 -37.06
CA ARG A 372 -23.30 5.87 -38.50
C ARG A 372 -22.60 7.11 -39.06
N ILE A 373 -23.10 8.31 -38.73
CA ILE A 373 -22.50 9.58 -39.15
C ILE A 373 -21.08 9.70 -38.59
N GLN A 374 -20.88 9.49 -37.28
CA GLN A 374 -19.58 9.62 -36.63
C GLN A 374 -18.53 8.63 -37.20
N PHE A 375 -18.91 7.37 -37.41
CA PHE A 375 -18.04 6.38 -38.03
C PHE A 375 -17.67 6.76 -39.47
N ASN A 376 -18.60 7.33 -40.24
CA ASN A 376 -18.33 7.80 -41.60
C ASN A 376 -17.41 9.03 -41.64
N GLU A 377 -17.58 9.98 -40.73
CA GLU A 377 -16.75 11.19 -40.63
C GLU A 377 -15.28 10.83 -40.30
N HIS A 378 -15.06 9.86 -39.41
CA HIS A 378 -13.72 9.43 -38.98
C HIS A 378 -13.21 8.19 -39.70
N ARG A 379 -13.87 7.75 -40.79
CA ARG A 379 -13.62 6.46 -41.45
C ARG A 379 -12.15 6.20 -41.81
N LYS A 380 -11.42 7.22 -42.26
CA LYS A 380 -10.03 7.06 -42.73
C LYS A 380 -9.11 6.70 -41.57
N ASP A 381 -9.25 7.39 -40.44
CA ASP A 381 -8.43 7.15 -39.25
C ASP A 381 -8.81 5.84 -38.57
N ILE A 382 -10.11 5.52 -38.54
CA ILE A 382 -10.61 4.25 -37.99
C ILE A 382 -10.08 3.06 -38.80
N ILE A 383 -10.19 3.09 -40.14
CA ILE A 383 -9.68 2.00 -41.00
C ILE A 383 -8.18 1.81 -40.78
N LYS A 384 -7.40 2.90 -40.84
CA LYS A 384 -5.95 2.84 -40.61
C LYS A 384 -5.60 2.26 -39.24
N GLY A 385 -6.35 2.65 -38.20
CA GLY A 385 -6.18 2.11 -36.85
C GLY A 385 -6.48 0.62 -36.78
N LEU A 386 -7.57 0.16 -37.39
CA LEU A 386 -7.98 -1.24 -37.40
C LEU A 386 -7.03 -2.13 -38.21
N GLU A 387 -6.53 -1.67 -39.36
CA GLU A 387 -5.48 -2.36 -40.13
C GLU A 387 -4.22 -2.56 -39.28
N SER A 388 -3.77 -1.51 -38.59
CA SER A 388 -2.62 -1.62 -37.68
C SER A 388 -2.88 -2.56 -36.50
N VAL A 389 -4.10 -2.58 -35.96
CA VAL A 389 -4.47 -3.54 -34.89
C VAL A 389 -4.44 -4.96 -35.44
N GLN A 390 -4.96 -5.22 -36.64
CA GLN A 390 -4.92 -6.53 -37.29
C GLN A 390 -3.48 -7.02 -37.48
N ASP A 391 -2.60 -6.15 -37.97
CA ASP A 391 -1.18 -6.47 -38.14
C ASP A 391 -0.49 -6.81 -36.82
N LEU A 392 -0.78 -6.06 -35.75
CA LEU A 392 -0.23 -6.32 -34.42
C LEU A 392 -0.77 -7.62 -33.81
N LEU A 393 -2.07 -7.89 -33.95
CA LEU A 393 -2.67 -9.13 -33.48
C LEU A 393 -2.03 -10.35 -34.15
N SER A 394 -1.68 -10.25 -35.44
CA SER A 394 -1.00 -11.34 -36.17
C SER A 394 0.41 -11.66 -35.66
N GLN A 395 1.04 -10.71 -34.95
CA GLN A 395 2.38 -10.85 -34.37
C GLN A 395 2.36 -11.36 -32.92
N ILE A 396 1.19 -11.39 -32.28
CA ILE A 396 1.05 -11.82 -30.89
C ILE A 396 0.96 -13.35 -30.82
N ASN A 397 1.84 -13.95 -30.02
CA ASN A 397 1.69 -15.35 -29.62
C ASN A 397 0.81 -15.41 -28.37
N LEU A 398 -0.44 -15.86 -28.53
CA LEU A 398 -1.41 -15.94 -27.44
C LEU A 398 -1.03 -16.93 -26.34
N ASP A 399 -0.21 -17.95 -26.63
CA ASP A 399 0.24 -18.92 -25.62
C ASP A 399 1.31 -18.35 -24.66
N LYS A 400 1.84 -17.15 -24.97
CA LYS A 400 2.86 -16.46 -24.16
C LYS A 400 2.30 -15.35 -23.27
N ILE A 401 0.99 -15.11 -23.31
CA ILE A 401 0.26 -14.10 -22.54
C ILE A 401 -0.73 -14.83 -21.64
#